data_AF-A0A4R0X7W7-F1
#
_entry.id   AF-A0A4R0X7W7-F1
#
_cell.length_a   1.000
_cell.length_b   1.000
_cell.length_c   1.000
_cell.angle_alpha   90.00
_cell.angle_beta   90.00
_cell.angle_gamma   90.00
#
_symmetry.space_group_name_H-M   'P 1'
#
loop_
_entity.id
_entity.type
_entity.pdbx_description
1 polymer ?
#
loop_
_entity_poly.entity_id
_entity_poly.type
_entity_poly.pdbx_seq_one_letter_code
_entity_poly.pdbx_strand_id
1 'polypeptide(L)'
;MTADFKTLWRDSSLANRERKRLLAYIVEDITLVKLPDEGTTKIHVRFKAGKTETLTAQNPKTSAQQVKTQPEVLELIDKLIDAYMLSDCAAP
;
A
#
# COMPACT_ATOMS: atom_id res chain seq x y z
N MET A 1 1.51 25.50 27.41
CA MET A 1 0.84 26.26 26.33
C MET A 1 0.16 25.24 25.43
N THR A 2 -1.17 25.17 25.51
CA THR A 2 -1.99 24.13 24.88
C THR A 2 -2.32 24.57 23.45
N ALA A 3 -1.36 24.46 22.53
CA ALA A 3 -1.70 24.56 21.12
C ALA A 3 -2.60 23.38 20.77
N ASP A 4 -3.76 23.65 20.18
CA ASP A 4 -4.71 22.63 19.78
C ASP A 4 -4.06 21.71 18.74
N PHE A 5 -3.76 20.47 19.14
CA PHE A 5 -3.13 19.46 18.28
C PHE A 5 -3.89 19.28 16.97
N LYS A 6 -5.21 19.37 17.01
CA LYS A 6 -6.06 19.22 15.84
C LYS A 6 -5.82 20.34 14.81
N THR A 7 -5.60 21.55 15.30
CA THR A 7 -5.31 22.72 14.45
C THR A 7 -3.91 22.61 13.86
N LEU A 8 -2.89 22.27 14.66
CA LEU A 8 -1.52 22.05 14.16
C LEU A 8 -1.44 20.89 13.17
N TRP A 9 -2.15 19.78 13.41
CA TRP A 9 -2.12 18.62 12.52
C TRP A 9 -2.69 18.92 11.12
N ARG A 10 -3.71 19.79 11.06
CA ARG A 10 -4.42 20.17 9.82
C ARG A 10 -3.71 21.25 9.03
N ASP A 11 -2.73 21.93 9.62
CA ASP A 11 -1.96 22.95 8.93
C ASP A 11 -1.15 22.32 7.78
N SER A 12 -1.39 22.79 6.56
CA SER A 12 -0.71 22.31 5.35
C SER A 12 0.75 22.76 5.27
N SER A 13 1.11 23.86 5.95
CA SER A 13 2.47 24.40 6.00
C SER A 13 3.43 23.57 6.85
N LEU A 14 2.91 22.71 7.73
CA LEU A 14 3.71 21.83 8.57
C LEU A 14 4.43 20.77 7.73
N ALA A 15 5.75 20.66 7.92
CA ALA A 15 6.54 19.65 7.25
C ALA A 15 6.22 18.24 7.78
N ASN A 16 6.32 17.21 6.94
CA ASN A 16 6.07 15.82 7.34
C ASN A 16 6.95 15.36 8.52
N ARG A 17 8.17 15.89 8.63
CA ARG A 17 9.06 15.64 9.77
C ARG A 17 8.47 16.16 11.09
N GLU A 18 7.82 17.31 11.07
CA GLU A 18 7.20 17.93 12.24
C GLU A 18 5.91 17.20 12.62
N ARG A 19 5.09 16.83 11.64
CA ARG A 19 3.95 15.93 11.87
C ARG A 19 4.39 14.62 12.52
N LYS A 20 5.48 14.01 12.04
CA LYS A 20 6.06 12.80 12.65
C LYS A 20 6.51 13.04 14.10
N ARG A 21 7.13 14.19 14.40
CA ARG A 21 7.52 14.56 15.78
C ARG A 21 6.30 14.72 16.68
N LEU A 22 5.24 15.38 16.20
CA LEU A 22 3.98 15.54 16.92
C LEU A 22 3.34 14.18 17.27
N LEU A 23 3.31 13.24 16.33
CA LEU A 23 2.82 11.88 16.60
C LEU A 23 3.64 11.16 17.67
N ALA A 24 4.95 11.35 17.72
CA ALA A 24 5.82 10.70 18.71
C ALA A 24 5.52 11.12 20.17
N TYR A 25 4.84 12.24 20.39
CA TYR A 25 4.37 12.66 21.71
C TYR A 25 3.07 11.97 22.15
N ILE A 26 2.33 11.39 21.22
CA ILE A 26 1.00 10.81 21.47
C ILE A 26 1.04 9.29 21.41
N VAL A 27 1.73 8.76 20.40
CA VAL A 27 1.87 7.34 20.15
C VAL A 27 3.10 6.82 20.88
N GLU A 28 2.92 5.74 21.62
CA GLU A 28 4.00 5.02 22.28
C GLU A 28 4.68 4.07 21.28
N ASP A 29 3.89 3.21 20.65
CA ASP A 29 4.32 2.34 19.55
C ASP A 29 3.15 1.92 18.65
N ILE A 30 3.50 1.32 17.51
CA ILE A 30 2.57 0.79 16.53
C ILE A 30 3.04 -0.61 16.13
N THR A 31 2.16 -1.59 16.28
CA THR A 31 2.40 -2.97 15.86
C THR A 31 1.57 -3.29 14.62
N LEU A 32 2.22 -3.78 13.57
CA LEU A 32 1.59 -4.15 12.30
C LEU A 32 1.50 -5.67 12.18
N VAL A 33 0.30 -6.19 11.99
CA VAL A 33 0.04 -7.61 11.74
C VAL A 33 -0.54 -7.75 10.34
N LYS A 34 0.25 -8.32 9.43
CA LYS A 34 -0.20 -8.59 8.06
C LYS A 34 -1.02 -9.87 8.03
N LEU A 35 -2.19 -9.80 7.40
CA LEU A 35 -3.11 -10.92 7.17
C LEU A 35 -3.23 -11.12 5.66
N PRO A 36 -2.29 -11.87 5.04
CA PRO A 36 -2.23 -12.02 3.60
C PRO A 36 -3.48 -12.69 3.01
N ASP A 37 -4.05 -13.68 3.71
CA ASP A 37 -5.25 -14.40 3.27
C ASP A 37 -6.49 -13.50 3.22
N GLU A 38 -6.59 -12.55 4.15
CA GLU A 38 -7.67 -11.55 4.19
C GLU A 38 -7.38 -10.33 3.29
N GLY A 39 -6.17 -10.21 2.76
CA GLY A 39 -5.73 -9.03 2.02
C GLY A 39 -5.68 -7.76 2.88
N THR A 40 -5.57 -7.88 4.21
CA THR A 40 -5.55 -6.73 5.13
C THR A 40 -4.31 -6.70 6.04
N THR A 41 -4.09 -5.55 6.67
CA THR A 41 -3.12 -5.36 7.75
C THR A 41 -3.85 -4.77 8.94
N LYS A 42 -3.76 -5.45 10.09
CA LYS A 42 -4.20 -4.92 11.39
C LYS A 42 -3.09 -4.05 11.96
N ILE A 43 -3.46 -2.87 12.45
CA ILE A 43 -2.59 -1.85 12.99
C ILE A 43 -3.01 -1.61 14.43
N HIS A 44 -2.21 -2.07 15.38
CA HIS A 44 -2.43 -1.80 16.79
C HIS A 44 -1.63 -0.56 17.19
N VAL A 45 -2.33 0.48 17.61
CA VAL A 45 -1.75 1.75 18.04
C VAL A 45 -1.84 1.82 19.57
N ARG A 46 -0.70 1.90 20.24
CA ARG A 46 -0.63 2.15 21.68
C ARG A 46 -0.33 3.62 21.93
N PHE A 47 -1.20 4.28 22.68
CA PHE A 47 -1.02 5.68 23.05
C PHE A 47 -0.26 5.75 24.38
N LYS A 48 0.52 6.82 24.58
CA LYS A 48 1.27 7.05 25.83
C LYS A 48 0.39 7.16 27.08
N ALA A 49 -0.93 7.32 26.91
CA ALA A 49 -1.91 7.28 28.00
C ALA A 49 -2.43 5.86 28.31
N GLY A 50 -1.81 4.81 27.77
CA GLY A 50 -2.19 3.40 27.98
C GLY A 50 -3.39 2.92 27.14
N LYS A 51 -4.11 3.83 26.47
CA LYS A 51 -5.17 3.47 25.53
C LYS A 51 -4.58 2.73 24.33
N THR A 52 -5.26 1.70 23.87
CA THR A 52 -4.91 0.99 22.63
C THR A 52 -6.08 1.06 21.66
N GLU A 53 -5.81 1.32 20.38
CA GLU A 53 -6.79 1.26 19.30
C GLU A 53 -6.32 0.32 18.20
N THR A 54 -7.26 -0.31 17.50
CA THR A 54 -6.97 -1.17 16.36
C THR A 54 -7.60 -0.60 15.12
N LEU A 55 -6.79 -0.41 14.09
CA LEU A 55 -7.20 0.00 12.76
C LEU A 55 -6.95 -1.16 11.79
N THR A 56 -7.72 -1.20 10.70
CA THR A 56 -7.54 -2.18 9.62
C THR A 56 -7.36 -1.45 8.31
N ALA A 57 -6.29 -1.77 7.58
CA ALA A 57 -6.02 -1.23 6.26
C ALA A 57 -6.01 -2.37 5.22
N GLN A 58 -6.48 -2.07 4.01
CA GLN A 58 -6.33 -2.98 2.87
C GLN A 58 -4.86 -3.04 2.45
N ASN A 59 -4.38 -4.24 2.13
CA ASN A 59 -3.02 -4.39 1.65
C ASN A 59 -2.90 -3.78 0.25
N PRO A 60 -1.84 -2.99 -0.03
CA PRO A 60 -1.58 -2.54 -1.38
C PRO A 60 -1.36 -3.74 -2.29
N LYS A 61 -1.69 -3.58 -3.58
CA LYS A 61 -1.34 -4.57 -4.62
C LYS A 61 0.14 -4.94 -4.50
N THR A 62 0.47 -6.21 -4.65
CA THR A 62 1.87 -6.66 -4.61
C THR A 62 2.66 -5.99 -5.73
N SER A 63 3.99 -5.88 -5.60
CA SER A 63 4.83 -5.27 -6.65
C SER A 63 4.62 -5.94 -8.02
N ALA A 64 4.44 -7.27 -8.05
CA ALA A 64 4.14 -8.01 -9.27
C ALA A 64 2.77 -7.65 -9.87
N GLN A 65 1.76 -7.36 -9.02
CA GLN A 65 0.46 -6.88 -9.47
C GLN A 65 0.49 -5.42 -9.93
N GLN A 66 1.36 -4.59 -9.34
CA GLN A 66 1.51 -3.18 -9.71
C GLN A 66 2.22 -3.00 -11.05
N VAL A 67 3.17 -3.87 -11.37
CA VAL A 67 3.97 -3.84 -12.60
C VAL A 67 3.40 -4.78 -13.68
N LYS A 68 2.21 -5.38 -13.43
CA LYS A 68 1.61 -6.33 -14.36
C LYS A 68 1.32 -5.63 -15.70
N THR A 69 1.86 -6.19 -16.77
CA THR A 69 1.65 -5.69 -18.14
C THR A 69 0.16 -5.68 -18.47
N GLN A 70 -0.28 -4.66 -19.21
CA GLN A 70 -1.68 -4.51 -19.62
C GLN A 70 -2.15 -5.73 -20.42
N PRO A 71 -3.39 -6.20 -20.21
CA PRO A 71 -3.90 -7.42 -20.84
C PRO A 71 -3.88 -7.36 -22.37
N GLU A 72 -4.08 -6.17 -22.95
CA GLU A 72 -4.02 -5.93 -24.40
C GLU A 72 -2.66 -6.29 -25.01
N VAL A 73 -1.57 -6.04 -24.27
CA VAL A 73 -0.21 -6.39 -24.70
C VAL A 73 0.00 -7.91 -24.64
N LEU A 74 -0.59 -8.57 -23.63
CA LEU A 74 -0.53 -10.02 -23.51
C LEU A 74 -1.31 -10.70 -24.65
N GLU A 75 -2.50 -10.20 -24.97
CA GLU A 75 -3.29 -10.71 -26.11
C GLU A 75 -2.58 -10.53 -27.46
N LEU A 76 -1.86 -9.42 -27.64
CA LEU A 76 -1.06 -9.20 -28.84
C LEU A 76 0.10 -10.18 -28.92
N ILE A 77 0.78 -10.44 -27.80
CA ILE A 77 1.87 -11.44 -27.74
C ILE A 77 1.33 -12.82 -28.09
N ASP A 78 0.20 -13.23 -27.51
CA ASP A 78 -0.41 -14.53 -27.79
C ASP A 78 -0.75 -14.67 -29.28
N LYS A 79 -1.37 -13.65 -29.89
CA LYS A 79 -1.68 -13.64 -31.34
C LYS A 79 -0.43 -13.74 -32.22
N LEU A 80 0.65 -13.06 -31.84
CA LEU A 80 1.91 -13.09 -32.59
C LEU A 80 2.60 -14.45 -32.47
N ILE A 81 2.56 -15.07 -31.29
CA ILE A 81 3.06 -16.43 -31.08
C ILE A 81 2.25 -17.41 -31.93
N ASP A 82 0.92 -17.33 -31.89
CA ASP A 82 0.04 -18.22 -32.67
C ASP A 82 0.28 -18.07 -34.18
N ALA A 83 0.43 -16.84 -34.68
CA ALA A 83 0.73 -16.59 -36.09
C ALA A 83 2.07 -17.19 -36.51
N TYR A 84 3.09 -17.15 -35.64
CA TYR A 84 4.41 -17.72 -35.93
C TYR A 84 4.40 -19.26 -35.86
N MET A 85 3.68 -19.84 -34.90
CA MET A 85 3.53 -21.29 -34.77
C MET A 85 2.72 -21.90 -35.94
N LEU A 86 1.74 -21.18 -36.48
CA LEU A 86 1.04 -21.60 -37.72
C LEU A 86 1.96 -21.56 -38.95
N SER A 87 2.93 -20.64 -38.98
CA SER A 87 3.83 -20.48 -40.13
C SER A 87 4.92 -21.56 -40.21
N ASP A 88 5.31 -22.15 -39.08
CA ASP A 88 6.34 -23.20 -39.02
C ASP A 88 5.79 -24.60 -39.37
N CYS A 89 4.48 -24.82 -39.18
CA CYS A 89 3.79 -26.04 -39.65
C CYS A 89 3.40 -26.02 -41.14
N ALA A 90 3.66 -24.93 -41.85
CA ALA A 90 3.31 -24.74 -43.27
C ALA A 90 4.53 -24.71 -44.21
N ALA A 91 5.68 -25.24 -43.78
CA ALA A 91 6.82 -25.48 -44.67
C ALA A 91 6.70 -26.88 -45.34
N PRO A 92 6.72 -26.97 -46.69
CA PRO A 92 6.68 -28.23 -47.43
C PRO A 92 8.00 -29.02 -47.38
#